data_AF-D4CXJ4-F1
#
_entry.id   AF-D4CXJ4-F1
#
_cell.length_a   1.000
_cell.length_b   1.000
_cell.length_c   1.000
_cell.angle_alpha   90.00
_cell.angle_beta   90.00
_cell.angle_gamma   90.00
#
_symmetry.space_group_name_H-M   'P 1'
#
loop_
_entity.id
_entity.type
_entity.pdbx_description
1 polymer ?
#
loop_
_entity_poly.entity_id
_entity_poly.type
_entity_poly.pdbx_seq_one_letter_code
_entity_poly.pdbx_strand_id
1 'polypeptide(L)'
;MHFGCLLISEDNSEDAIYEEMDKYSEYSEKYLKLEDYTDEVIEEYIEKINEIEKNNGKFSFEIKDFLKKYPSLSDYAYKEFGYETYEIENGEKYGYLSNPNSFYDWYEIGGRWKITLSNKNNEVITSFKLKDLNFEETGFIKYFSEIWDKLYDENYICKKKEEKNDFEYYKRIIESEQLTKEDFIDKYKDYNLSGIQYIVWPEDYKIFDTPKKEPLIEKLKELQKEYPEYYITVLDCHV
;
A
#
# COMPACT_ATOMS: atom_id res chain seq x y z
N MET A 1 1.61 5.95 -4.53
CA MET A 1 1.53 4.75 -5.41
C MET A 1 0.51 3.80 -4.82
N HIS A 2 -0.31 3.10 -5.61
CA HIS A 2 -1.37 2.21 -5.09
C HIS A 2 -1.05 0.73 -5.29
N PHE A 3 -1.38 -0.11 -4.31
CA PHE A 3 -1.31 -1.55 -4.38
C PHE A 3 -2.40 -2.20 -3.53
N GLY A 4 -2.68 -3.47 -3.78
CA GLY A 4 -3.69 -4.22 -3.03
C GLY A 4 -3.08 -5.09 -1.94
N CYS A 5 -3.76 -5.14 -0.80
CA CYS A 5 -3.42 -6.01 0.32
C CYS A 5 -4.63 -6.87 0.68
N LEU A 6 -4.40 -8.16 0.94
CA LEU A 6 -5.41 -9.07 1.48
C LEU A 6 -5.12 -9.28 2.97
N LEU A 7 -5.95 -8.70 3.82
CA LEU A 7 -5.85 -8.88 5.27
C LEU A 7 -6.70 -10.07 5.71
N ILE A 8 -6.12 -10.97 6.51
CA ILE A 8 -6.80 -12.07 7.17
C ILE A 8 -6.85 -11.79 8.67
N SER A 9 -8.06 -11.64 9.22
CA SER A 9 -8.29 -11.21 10.60
C SER A 9 -9.49 -11.92 11.24
N GLU A 10 -9.53 -12.01 12.58
CA GLU A 10 -10.65 -12.64 13.30
C GLU A 10 -11.95 -11.84 13.17
N ASP A 11 -11.82 -10.53 13.08
CA ASP A 11 -12.89 -9.56 12.93
C ASP A 11 -12.66 -8.71 11.67
N ASN A 12 -13.74 -8.32 11.00
CA ASN A 12 -13.71 -7.43 9.84
C ASN A 12 -14.31 -6.05 10.12
N SER A 13 -14.53 -5.72 11.40
CA SER A 13 -14.81 -4.35 11.81
C SER A 13 -13.65 -3.43 11.41
N GLU A 14 -13.99 -2.19 11.09
CA GLU A 14 -13.02 -1.20 10.65
C GLU A 14 -11.92 -0.97 11.70
N ASP A 15 -12.31 -0.92 12.99
CA ASP A 15 -11.39 -0.79 14.11
C ASP A 15 -10.40 -1.97 14.19
N ALA A 16 -10.87 -3.21 14.04
CA ALA A 16 -9.99 -4.38 14.04
C ALA A 16 -9.03 -4.40 12.85
N ILE A 17 -9.48 -3.96 11.66
CA ILE A 17 -8.64 -3.83 10.48
C ILE A 17 -7.56 -2.77 10.73
N TYR A 18 -7.92 -1.62 11.33
CA TYR A 18 -6.97 -0.57 11.70
C TYR A 18 -5.92 -1.09 12.68
N GLU A 19 -6.32 -1.77 13.75
CA GLU A 19 -5.40 -2.31 14.75
C GLU A 19 -4.40 -3.33 14.15
N GLU A 20 -4.86 -4.22 13.27
CA GLU A 20 -3.99 -5.21 12.62
C GLU A 20 -3.01 -4.59 11.62
N MET A 21 -3.46 -3.57 10.89
CA MET A 21 -2.65 -2.91 9.88
C MET A 21 -1.69 -1.86 10.46
N ASP A 22 -2.00 -1.27 11.62
CA ASP A 22 -1.22 -0.19 12.25
C ASP A 22 0.28 -0.49 12.33
N LYS A 23 0.63 -1.75 12.64
CA LYS A 23 2.03 -2.19 12.71
C LYS A 23 2.83 -2.07 11.40
N TYR A 24 2.15 -1.90 10.27
CA TYR A 24 2.73 -1.71 8.94
C TYR A 24 2.48 -0.30 8.37
N SER A 25 1.90 0.61 9.15
CA SER A 25 1.78 2.02 8.79
C SER A 25 3.13 2.73 8.95
N GLU A 26 3.44 3.66 8.05
CA GLU A 26 4.60 4.56 8.15
C GLU A 26 4.67 5.29 9.51
N TYR A 27 3.53 5.64 10.10
CA TYR A 27 3.45 6.54 11.26
C TYR A 27 3.11 5.87 12.59
N SER A 28 3.12 4.53 12.69
CA SER A 28 2.81 3.90 13.98
C SER A 28 3.96 4.07 14.97
N GLU A 29 3.77 4.98 15.94
CA GLU A 29 4.75 5.37 16.96
C GLU A 29 5.35 4.16 17.70
N LYS A 30 4.56 3.10 17.90
CA LYS A 30 4.98 1.87 18.58
C LYS A 30 6.11 1.13 17.84
N TYR A 31 6.20 1.29 16.53
CA TYR A 31 7.16 0.57 15.68
C TYR A 31 8.25 1.48 15.12
N LEU A 32 8.21 2.79 15.40
CA LEU A 32 9.25 3.72 14.98
C LEU A 32 10.60 3.34 15.59
N LYS A 33 11.61 3.28 14.73
CA LYS A 33 13.01 3.19 15.10
C LYS A 33 13.74 4.37 14.51
N LEU A 34 14.71 4.89 15.26
CA LEU A 34 15.63 5.88 14.74
C LEU A 34 16.65 5.19 13.84
N GLU A 35 16.59 5.46 12.53
CA GLU A 35 17.68 5.21 11.63
C GLU A 35 18.76 6.26 11.89
N ASP A 36 19.89 5.80 12.41
CA ASP A 36 20.96 6.67 12.91
C ASP A 36 22.03 6.90 11.84
N TYR A 37 22.12 8.16 11.38
CA TYR A 37 23.10 8.65 10.41
C TYR A 37 24.11 9.60 11.05
N THR A 38 24.24 9.58 12.38
CA THR A 38 25.07 10.54 13.13
C THR A 38 26.52 10.59 12.63
N ASP A 39 27.14 9.43 12.42
CA ASP A 39 28.54 9.36 11.98
C ASP A 39 28.71 9.95 10.57
N GLU A 40 27.83 9.61 9.62
CA GLU A 40 27.83 10.13 8.25
C GLU A 40 27.69 11.67 8.23
N VAL A 41 26.76 12.20 9.03
CA VAL A 41 26.53 13.65 9.15
C VAL A 41 27.76 14.36 9.69
N ILE A 42 28.41 13.81 10.72
CA ILE A 42 29.62 14.37 11.31
C ILE A 42 30.76 14.38 10.28
N GLU A 43 30.95 13.27 9.58
CA GLU A 43 31.99 13.12 8.55
C GLU A 43 31.80 14.14 7.43
N GLU A 44 30.60 14.22 6.83
CA GLU A 44 30.33 15.18 5.76
C GLU A 44 30.48 16.64 6.19
N TYR A 45 30.06 16.98 7.42
CA TYR A 45 30.22 18.33 7.95
C TYR A 45 31.70 18.72 8.06
N ILE A 46 32.53 17.82 8.59
CA ILE A 46 33.98 18.03 8.75
C ILE A 46 34.65 18.11 7.38
N GLU A 47 34.29 17.25 6.43
CA GLU A 47 34.82 17.28 5.06
C GLU A 47 34.55 18.61 4.36
N LYS A 48 33.31 19.13 4.41
CA LYS A 48 32.97 20.44 3.84
C LYS A 48 33.80 21.56 4.45
N ILE A 49 33.99 21.58 5.78
CA ILE A 49 34.85 22.58 6.43
C ILE A 49 36.29 22.46 5.93
N ASN A 50 36.87 21.26 5.95
CA ASN A 50 38.25 21.02 5.52
C ASN A 50 38.50 21.41 4.06
N GLU A 51 37.53 21.16 3.18
CA GLU A 51 37.61 21.57 1.78
C GLU A 51 37.65 23.10 1.63
N ILE A 52 36.77 23.82 2.33
CA ILE A 52 36.76 25.28 2.30
C ILE A 52 38.07 25.82 2.88
N GLU A 53 38.58 25.26 3.99
CA GLU A 53 39.85 25.67 4.59
C GLU A 53 41.03 25.44 3.64
N LYS A 54 41.06 24.31 2.93
CA LYS A 54 42.10 23.98 1.96
C LYS A 54 42.11 24.94 0.76
N ASN A 55 40.93 25.30 0.27
CA ASN A 55 40.79 26.11 -0.94
C ASN A 55 40.94 27.62 -0.67
N ASN A 56 40.45 28.11 0.49
CA ASN A 56 40.31 29.54 0.76
C ASN A 56 41.06 30.00 2.03
N GLY A 57 41.56 29.06 2.83
CA GLY A 57 42.17 29.31 4.13
C GLY A 57 41.16 29.35 5.28
N LYS A 58 41.67 29.06 6.48
CA LYS A 58 40.91 28.91 7.73
C LYS A 58 40.10 30.13 8.19
N PHE A 59 40.47 31.32 7.74
CA PHE A 59 39.80 32.57 8.12
C PHE A 59 39.06 33.24 6.95
N SER A 60 38.75 32.44 5.93
CA SER A 60 38.05 32.88 4.73
C SER A 60 36.63 33.39 5.03
N PHE A 61 36.09 34.19 4.11
CA PHE A 61 34.71 34.66 4.21
C PHE A 61 33.73 33.48 4.07
N GLU A 62 34.11 32.49 3.27
CA GLU A 62 33.39 31.26 2.97
C GLU A 62 33.20 30.40 4.22
N ILE A 63 34.23 30.24 5.07
CA ILE A 63 34.07 29.57 6.38
C ILE A 63 33.08 30.33 7.26
N LYS A 64 33.16 31.66 7.32
CA LYS A 64 32.24 32.47 8.13
C LYS A 64 30.80 32.37 7.65
N ASP A 65 30.59 32.34 6.33
CA ASP A 65 29.25 32.21 5.75
C ASP A 65 28.68 30.81 5.98
N PHE A 66 29.49 29.76 5.82
CA PHE A 66 29.11 28.38 6.11
C PHE A 66 28.66 28.21 7.58
N LEU A 67 29.47 28.66 8.55
CA LEU A 67 29.12 28.58 9.98
C LEU A 67 27.94 29.47 10.35
N LYS A 68 27.68 30.54 9.59
CA LYS A 68 26.48 31.36 9.77
C LYS A 68 25.22 30.66 9.23
N LYS A 69 25.35 29.94 8.11
CA LYS A 69 24.27 29.16 7.51
C LYS A 69 23.91 27.93 8.36
N TYR A 70 24.93 27.29 8.95
CA TYR A 70 24.80 26.13 9.83
C TYR A 70 25.50 26.38 11.18
N PRO A 71 24.82 27.09 12.11
CA PRO A 71 25.38 27.39 13.44
C PRO A 71 25.65 26.15 14.31
N SER A 72 24.97 25.05 14.03
CA SER A 72 25.10 23.77 14.74
C SER A 72 25.14 22.60 13.75
N LEU A 73 25.60 21.44 14.24
CA LEU A 73 25.51 20.19 13.47
C LEU A 73 24.05 19.82 13.20
N SER A 74 23.14 20.06 14.15
CA SER A 74 21.69 19.87 13.98
C SER A 74 21.11 20.75 12.85
N ASP A 75 21.52 22.01 12.77
CA ASP A 75 21.13 22.91 11.66
C ASP A 75 21.63 22.41 10.31
N TYR A 76 22.84 21.84 10.27
CA TYR A 76 23.41 21.23 9.08
C TYR A 76 22.62 19.97 8.68
N ALA A 77 22.43 19.05 9.62
CA ALA A 77 21.71 17.79 9.44
C ALA A 77 20.30 18.03 8.86
N TYR A 78 19.54 18.94 9.49
CA TYR A 78 18.19 19.28 9.07
C TYR A 78 18.15 19.97 7.69
N LYS A 79 19.00 20.98 7.45
CA LYS A 79 18.91 21.78 6.21
C LYS A 79 19.45 21.06 4.98
N GLU A 80 20.47 20.21 5.13
CA GLU A 80 21.09 19.52 4.00
C GLU A 80 20.43 18.18 3.72
N PHE A 81 20.02 17.44 4.75
CA PHE A 81 19.53 16.07 4.60
C PHE A 81 18.09 15.86 5.05
N GLY A 82 17.49 16.81 5.79
CA GLY A 82 16.16 16.66 6.36
C GLY A 82 16.11 15.87 7.66
N TYR A 83 17.27 15.50 8.23
CA TYR A 83 17.34 14.71 9.45
C TYR A 83 16.89 15.49 10.68
N GLU A 84 16.13 14.84 11.54
CA GLU A 84 15.74 15.36 12.85
C GLU A 84 16.73 14.91 13.93
N THR A 85 16.77 15.66 15.03
CA THR A 85 17.63 15.36 16.17
C THR A 85 16.80 14.68 17.26
N TYR A 86 17.25 13.52 17.72
CA TYR A 86 16.57 12.74 18.74
C TYR A 86 17.50 12.46 19.91
N GLU A 87 17.07 12.83 21.12
CA GLU A 87 17.80 12.52 22.35
C GLU A 87 17.60 11.05 22.73
N ILE A 88 18.71 10.33 22.93
CA ILE A 88 18.73 8.98 23.49
C ILE A 88 19.65 8.92 24.71
N GLU A 89 19.65 7.80 25.45
CA GLU A 89 20.49 7.62 26.66
C GLU A 89 22.00 7.87 26.43
N ASN A 90 22.48 7.66 25.19
CA ASN A 90 23.89 7.79 24.82
C ASN A 90 24.24 9.09 24.08
N GLY A 91 23.33 10.07 24.03
CA GLY A 91 23.53 11.37 23.39
C GLY A 91 22.49 11.69 22.32
N GLU A 92 22.69 12.80 21.61
CA GLU A 92 21.86 13.17 20.46
C GLU A 92 22.25 12.36 19.23
N LYS A 93 21.24 11.87 18.51
CA LYS A 93 21.39 11.20 17.23
C LYS A 93 20.66 11.95 16.12
N TYR A 94 21.20 11.84 14.91
CA TYR A 94 20.66 12.49 13.71
C TYR A 94 20.16 11.44 12.73
N GLY A 95 18.90 11.57 12.30
CA GLY A 95 18.34 10.71 11.27
C GLY A 95 16.83 10.76 11.21
N TYR A 96 16.21 9.66 10.78
CA TYR A 96 14.76 9.55 10.58
C TYR A 96 14.14 8.55 11.54
N LEU A 97 12.94 8.87 12.03
CA LEU A 97 12.05 7.86 12.57
C LEU A 97 11.38 7.14 11.41
N SER A 98 11.63 5.84 11.29
CA SER A 98 10.96 4.99 10.33
C SER A 98 10.36 3.79 11.05
N ASN A 99 9.18 3.36 10.63
CA ASN A 99 8.71 2.03 10.98
C ASN A 99 9.41 1.03 10.04
N PRO A 100 10.29 0.14 10.52
CA PRO A 100 11.02 -0.80 9.66
C PRO A 100 10.10 -1.84 8.99
N ASN A 101 8.85 -1.96 9.45
CA ASN A 101 7.84 -2.84 8.90
C ASN A 101 6.86 -2.09 7.99
N SER A 102 7.01 -0.77 7.79
CA SER A 102 6.03 -0.01 7.04
C SER A 102 6.03 -0.38 5.56
N PHE A 103 4.84 -0.51 4.99
CA PHE A 103 4.66 -0.63 3.55
C PHE A 103 3.49 0.22 3.03
N TYR A 104 2.86 1.04 3.88
CA TYR A 104 1.79 1.94 3.47
C TYR A 104 1.69 3.17 4.41
N ASP A 105 1.11 4.27 3.91
CA ASP A 105 0.82 5.49 4.69
C ASP A 105 -0.67 5.52 5.07
N TRP A 106 -1.54 5.22 4.11
CA TRP A 106 -2.99 5.07 4.33
C TRP A 106 -3.59 3.95 3.46
N TYR A 107 -4.79 3.50 3.81
CA TYR A 107 -5.53 2.51 3.04
C TYR A 107 -7.03 2.79 3.01
N GLU A 108 -7.73 2.16 2.06
CA GLU A 108 -9.20 2.14 1.95
C GLU A 108 -9.68 0.69 1.75
N ILE A 109 -10.82 0.31 2.36
CA ILE A 109 -11.39 -1.04 2.16
C ILE A 109 -11.95 -1.15 0.74
N GLY A 110 -11.47 -2.15 -0.01
CA GLY A 110 -11.84 -2.43 -1.39
C GLY A 110 -11.15 -1.49 -2.38
N GLY A 111 -11.41 -0.18 -2.30
CA GLY A 111 -10.86 0.84 -3.19
C GLY A 111 -10.81 0.40 -4.67
N ARG A 112 -9.64 0.54 -5.30
CA ARG A 112 -9.38 0.09 -6.69
C ARG A 112 -9.47 -1.42 -6.89
N TRP A 113 -9.30 -2.19 -5.83
CA TRP A 113 -9.22 -3.66 -5.85
C TRP A 113 -10.52 -4.32 -5.40
N LYS A 114 -11.63 -3.58 -5.29
CA LYS A 114 -12.92 -4.11 -4.80
C LYS A 114 -13.46 -5.31 -5.60
N ILE A 115 -13.03 -5.47 -6.86
CA ILE A 115 -13.38 -6.57 -7.77
C ILE A 115 -12.22 -7.58 -7.84
N THR A 116 -11.77 -8.04 -6.68
CA THR A 116 -10.64 -8.99 -6.59
C THR A 116 -11.06 -10.36 -6.07
N LEU A 117 -12.07 -10.46 -5.21
CA LEU A 117 -12.49 -11.71 -4.58
C LEU A 117 -13.95 -12.03 -4.85
N SER A 118 -14.28 -13.33 -4.91
CA SER A 118 -15.66 -13.80 -4.90
C SER A 118 -15.87 -14.92 -3.87
N ASN A 119 -17.08 -14.95 -3.31
CA ASN A 119 -17.47 -15.98 -2.36
C ASN A 119 -18.16 -17.18 -3.05
N LYS A 120 -18.43 -18.23 -2.28
CA LYS A 120 -19.15 -19.45 -2.73
C LYS A 120 -20.60 -19.20 -3.15
N ASN A 121 -21.18 -18.04 -2.83
CA ASN A 121 -22.49 -17.61 -3.31
C ASN A 121 -22.41 -16.88 -4.67
N ASN A 122 -21.21 -16.83 -5.28
CA ASN A 122 -20.93 -16.09 -6.50
C ASN A 122 -21.17 -14.58 -6.35
N GLU A 123 -20.82 -14.02 -5.20
CA GLU A 123 -20.89 -12.60 -4.92
C GLU A 123 -19.48 -12.03 -4.90
N VAL A 124 -19.27 -10.91 -5.62
CA VAL A 124 -18.04 -10.13 -5.53
C VAL A 124 -18.18 -9.16 -4.37
N ILE A 125 -17.44 -9.42 -3.30
CA ILE A 125 -17.52 -8.69 -2.03
C ILE A 125 -16.12 -8.49 -1.45
N THR A 126 -15.93 -7.37 -0.76
CA THR A 126 -14.61 -6.93 -0.27
C THR A 126 -14.17 -7.59 1.02
N SER A 127 -15.11 -8.12 1.81
CA SER A 127 -14.81 -8.81 3.07
C SER A 127 -15.79 -9.95 3.34
N PHE A 128 -15.27 -11.13 3.69
CA PHE A 128 -16.06 -12.31 4.05
C PHE A 128 -15.16 -13.40 4.66
N LYS A 129 -15.76 -14.46 5.19
CA LYS A 129 -15.01 -15.56 5.81
C LYS A 129 -14.17 -16.34 4.80
N LEU A 130 -12.95 -16.68 5.17
CA LEU A 130 -11.96 -17.34 4.32
C LEU A 130 -12.47 -18.68 3.79
N LYS A 131 -13.19 -19.46 4.60
CA LYS A 131 -13.83 -20.72 4.17
C LYS A 131 -14.81 -20.54 3.01
N ASP A 132 -15.36 -19.33 2.81
CA ASP A 132 -16.33 -19.02 1.78
C ASP A 132 -15.64 -18.50 0.51
N LEU A 133 -14.31 -18.38 0.48
CA LEU A 133 -13.55 -18.02 -0.71
C LEU A 133 -13.75 -19.08 -1.80
N ASN A 134 -14.17 -18.60 -2.97
CA ASN A 134 -14.36 -19.39 -4.18
C ASN A 134 -13.15 -19.19 -5.09
N PHE A 135 -12.56 -20.24 -5.65
CA PHE A 135 -11.45 -20.09 -6.60
C PHE A 135 -11.90 -20.19 -8.07
N GLU A 136 -13.18 -20.44 -8.32
CA GLU A 136 -13.76 -20.53 -9.65
C GLU A 136 -14.16 -19.16 -10.21
N GLU A 137 -14.22 -19.04 -11.54
CA GLU A 137 -14.59 -17.80 -12.26
C GLU A 137 -16.08 -17.44 -12.12
N THR A 138 -16.91 -18.34 -11.59
CA THR A 138 -18.39 -18.23 -11.58
C THR A 138 -18.90 -16.96 -10.92
N GLY A 139 -18.21 -16.47 -9.88
CA GLY A 139 -18.54 -15.20 -9.21
C GLY A 139 -18.38 -14.00 -10.11
N PHE A 140 -17.26 -13.89 -10.80
CA PHE A 140 -16.98 -12.79 -11.72
C PHE A 140 -17.83 -12.88 -12.98
N ILE A 141 -18.03 -14.08 -13.54
CA ILE A 141 -18.93 -14.29 -14.69
C ILE A 141 -20.32 -13.74 -14.37
N LYS A 142 -20.87 -14.09 -13.20
CA LYS A 142 -22.17 -13.57 -12.75
C LYS A 142 -22.14 -12.05 -12.59
N TYR A 143 -21.14 -11.51 -11.91
CA TYR A 143 -21.00 -10.08 -11.67
C TYR A 143 -20.93 -9.27 -12.97
N PHE A 144 -20.05 -9.64 -13.90
CA PHE A 144 -19.89 -8.92 -15.17
C PHE A 144 -21.08 -9.12 -16.11
N SER A 145 -21.76 -10.27 -16.05
CA SER A 145 -23.04 -10.45 -16.74
C SER A 145 -24.10 -9.46 -16.22
N GLU A 146 -24.22 -9.28 -14.91
CA GLU A 146 -25.15 -8.32 -14.30
C GLU A 146 -24.78 -6.86 -14.63
N ILE A 147 -23.48 -6.52 -14.67
CA ILE A 147 -23.01 -5.19 -15.10
C ILE A 147 -23.43 -4.91 -16.53
N TRP A 148 -23.22 -5.88 -17.44
CA TRP A 148 -23.67 -5.75 -18.83
C TRP A 148 -25.18 -5.51 -18.90
N ASP A 149 -25.98 -6.33 -18.22
CA ASP A 149 -27.43 -6.20 -18.26
C ASP A 149 -27.91 -4.83 -17.75
N LYS A 150 -27.28 -4.30 -16.70
CA LYS A 150 -27.56 -2.95 -16.17
C LYS A 150 -27.12 -1.82 -17.10
N LEU A 151 -26.00 -1.97 -17.81
CA LEU A 151 -25.49 -0.98 -18.76
C LEU A 151 -26.44 -0.75 -19.95
N TYR A 152 -27.17 -1.79 -20.35
CA TYR A 152 -28.10 -1.79 -21.48
C TYR A 152 -29.59 -1.73 -21.06
N ASP A 153 -29.88 -1.67 -19.76
CA ASP A 153 -31.23 -1.36 -19.26
C ASP A 153 -31.45 0.15 -19.19
N GLU A 154 -32.30 0.66 -20.09
CA GLU A 154 -32.65 2.09 -20.16
C GLU A 154 -33.30 2.63 -18.87
N ASN A 155 -33.83 1.75 -18.02
CA ASN A 155 -34.47 2.13 -16.76
C ASN A 155 -33.54 2.05 -15.56
N TYR A 156 -32.30 1.57 -15.73
CA TYR A 156 -31.37 1.44 -14.62
C TYR A 156 -30.82 2.81 -14.19
N ILE A 157 -30.92 3.09 -12.89
CA ILE A 157 -30.38 4.31 -12.29
C ILE A 157 -29.26 3.91 -11.33
N CYS A 158 -28.03 4.35 -11.62
CA CYS A 158 -26.88 4.16 -10.74
C CYS A 158 -27.16 4.77 -9.37
N LYS A 159 -26.90 4.00 -8.31
CA LYS A 159 -27.21 4.40 -6.93
C LYS A 159 -26.10 5.25 -6.31
N LYS A 160 -24.87 5.10 -6.81
CA LYS A 160 -23.67 5.77 -6.28
C LYS A 160 -22.82 6.33 -7.41
N LYS A 161 -22.00 7.34 -7.08
CA LYS A 161 -21.07 7.97 -8.03
C LYS A 161 -20.00 6.99 -8.54
N GLU A 162 -19.47 6.13 -7.66
CA GLU A 162 -18.51 5.09 -8.04
C GLU A 162 -19.07 4.15 -9.11
N GLU A 163 -20.29 3.65 -8.90
CA GLU A 163 -20.96 2.77 -9.88
C GLU A 163 -21.12 3.46 -11.23
N LYS A 164 -21.49 4.74 -11.24
CA LYS A 164 -21.58 5.53 -12.46
C LYS A 164 -20.23 5.63 -13.18
N ASN A 165 -19.15 5.88 -12.43
CA ASN A 165 -17.80 5.95 -13.01
C ASN A 165 -17.36 4.60 -13.59
N ASP A 166 -17.65 3.50 -12.89
CA ASP A 166 -17.36 2.14 -13.37
C ASP A 166 -18.12 1.87 -14.68
N PHE A 167 -19.40 2.26 -14.74
CA PHE A 167 -20.24 2.08 -15.92
C PHE A 167 -19.71 2.89 -17.11
N GLU A 168 -19.34 4.15 -16.91
CA GLU A 168 -18.72 4.98 -17.94
C GLU A 168 -17.40 4.37 -18.44
N TYR A 169 -16.58 3.82 -17.54
CA TYR A 169 -15.35 3.13 -17.89
C TYR A 169 -15.62 1.89 -18.76
N TYR A 170 -16.50 0.99 -18.32
CA TYR A 170 -16.81 -0.23 -19.07
C TYR A 170 -17.48 0.07 -20.41
N LYS A 171 -18.41 1.03 -20.45
CA LYS A 171 -19.08 1.44 -21.70
C LYS A 171 -18.07 1.93 -22.73
N ARG A 172 -17.10 2.76 -22.32
CA ARG A 172 -16.03 3.23 -23.20
C ARG A 172 -15.23 2.06 -23.78
N ILE A 173 -14.90 1.06 -22.97
CA ILE A 173 -14.15 -0.12 -23.43
C ILE A 173 -14.98 -0.94 -24.42
N ILE A 174 -16.22 -1.27 -24.05
CA ILE A 174 -17.15 -2.03 -24.89
C ILE A 174 -17.33 -1.37 -26.26
N GLU A 175 -17.53 -0.04 -26.29
CA GLU A 175 -17.70 0.71 -27.54
C GLU A 175 -16.40 0.77 -28.36
N SER A 176 -15.25 1.00 -27.70
CA SER A 176 -13.96 1.14 -28.37
C SER A 176 -13.47 -0.17 -29.00
N GLU A 177 -13.75 -1.30 -28.35
CA GLU A 177 -13.31 -2.62 -28.77
C GLU A 177 -14.43 -3.42 -29.47
N GLN A 178 -15.65 -2.87 -29.54
CA GLN A 178 -16.84 -3.50 -30.12
C GLN A 178 -17.16 -4.88 -29.51
N LEU A 179 -17.05 -4.97 -28.19
CA LEU A 179 -17.21 -6.24 -27.47
C LEU A 179 -18.66 -6.73 -27.50
N THR A 180 -18.84 -8.04 -27.65
CA THR A 180 -20.09 -8.72 -27.30
C THR A 180 -20.20 -8.92 -25.78
N LYS A 181 -21.34 -9.40 -25.29
CA LYS A 181 -21.50 -9.75 -23.86
C LYS A 181 -20.50 -10.84 -23.48
N GLU A 182 -20.35 -11.84 -24.34
CA GLU A 182 -19.43 -12.95 -24.15
C GLU A 182 -17.99 -12.46 -24.13
N ASP A 183 -17.57 -11.59 -25.06
CA ASP A 183 -16.20 -11.04 -25.08
C ASP A 183 -15.92 -10.18 -23.85
N PHE A 184 -16.89 -9.39 -23.40
CA PHE A 184 -16.78 -8.57 -22.20
C PHE A 184 -16.59 -9.44 -20.94
N ILE A 185 -17.42 -10.48 -20.78
CA ILE A 185 -17.28 -11.42 -19.66
C ILE A 185 -15.93 -12.14 -19.74
N ASP A 186 -15.54 -12.65 -20.90
CA ASP A 186 -14.28 -13.37 -21.09
C ASP A 186 -13.07 -12.52 -20.72
N LYS A 187 -13.11 -11.22 -21.02
CA LYS A 187 -12.06 -10.25 -20.67
C LYS A 187 -11.89 -10.02 -19.17
N TYR A 188 -12.96 -10.17 -18.37
CA TYR A 188 -12.96 -9.77 -16.95
C TYR A 188 -13.28 -10.90 -15.96
N LYS A 189 -13.63 -12.10 -16.44
CA LYS A 189 -13.99 -13.25 -15.58
C LYS A 189 -12.85 -13.75 -14.70
N ASP A 190 -11.60 -13.47 -15.08
CA ASP A 190 -10.44 -13.93 -14.34
C ASP A 190 -10.19 -13.07 -13.09
N TYR A 191 -9.74 -13.73 -12.02
CA TYR A 191 -9.27 -13.10 -10.79
C TYR A 191 -8.33 -11.91 -11.05
N ASN A 192 -8.73 -10.68 -10.71
CA ASN A 192 -7.85 -9.52 -10.81
C ASN A 192 -6.94 -9.43 -9.58
N LEU A 193 -5.83 -10.18 -9.65
CA LEU A 193 -4.81 -10.26 -8.60
C LEU A 193 -3.54 -9.49 -8.95
N SER A 194 -3.48 -8.85 -10.12
CA SER A 194 -2.25 -8.22 -10.64
C SER A 194 -1.75 -7.05 -9.79
N GLY A 195 -2.65 -6.41 -9.04
CA GLY A 195 -2.29 -5.35 -8.09
C GLY A 195 -2.08 -5.81 -6.66
N ILE A 196 -2.35 -7.08 -6.34
CA ILE A 196 -2.20 -7.58 -4.98
C ILE A 196 -0.74 -7.88 -4.70
N GLN A 197 -0.13 -7.10 -3.82
CA GLN A 197 1.28 -7.24 -3.45
C GLN A 197 1.47 -7.87 -2.07
N TYR A 198 0.47 -7.77 -1.19
CA TYR A 198 0.57 -8.23 0.19
C TYR A 198 -0.58 -9.17 0.55
N ILE A 199 -0.26 -10.21 1.31
CA ILE A 199 -1.23 -10.90 2.17
C ILE A 199 -0.71 -10.79 3.59
N VAL A 200 -1.56 -10.31 4.49
CA VAL A 200 -1.29 -10.21 5.93
C VAL A 200 -2.23 -11.17 6.64
N TRP A 201 -1.72 -11.93 7.60
CA TRP A 201 -2.51 -12.82 8.45
C TRP A 201 -1.98 -12.75 9.88
N PRO A 202 -2.59 -13.45 10.86
CA PRO A 202 -2.13 -13.38 12.24
C PRO A 202 -0.62 -13.68 12.34
N GLU A 203 0.11 -12.77 12.99
CA GLU A 203 1.56 -12.85 13.27
C GLU A 203 2.52 -12.82 12.05
N ASP A 204 2.05 -12.76 10.81
CA ASP A 204 2.95 -12.83 9.63
C ASP A 204 2.36 -12.18 8.37
N TYR A 205 3.19 -11.95 7.37
CA TYR A 205 2.79 -11.40 6.07
C TYR A 205 3.66 -11.95 4.94
N LYS A 206 3.18 -11.84 3.71
CA LYS A 206 3.93 -12.24 2.52
C LYS A 206 3.80 -11.21 1.41
N ILE A 207 4.95 -10.90 0.82
CA ILE A 207 5.07 -10.04 -0.34
C ILE A 207 5.07 -10.89 -1.61
N PHE A 208 4.34 -10.42 -2.63
CA PHE A 208 4.27 -11.03 -3.95
C PHE A 208 4.79 -10.05 -5.00
N ASP A 209 6.02 -10.29 -5.47
CA ASP A 209 6.67 -9.51 -6.53
C ASP A 209 6.48 -10.17 -7.90
N THR A 210 5.26 -10.61 -8.21
CA THR A 210 5.02 -11.32 -9.47
C THR A 210 3.66 -11.03 -10.07
N PRO A 211 3.57 -10.83 -11.41
CA PRO A 211 2.29 -10.77 -12.11
C PRO A 211 1.56 -12.13 -12.15
N LYS A 212 2.18 -13.20 -11.63
CA LYS A 212 1.64 -14.55 -11.64
C LYS A 212 0.66 -14.75 -10.49
N LYS A 213 -0.54 -15.25 -10.82
CA LYS A 213 -1.63 -15.44 -9.85
C LYS A 213 -1.44 -16.70 -9.01
N GLU A 214 -0.73 -17.70 -9.55
CA GLU A 214 -0.65 -19.04 -8.98
C GLU A 214 -0.03 -19.07 -7.56
N PRO A 215 1.10 -18.39 -7.28
CA PRO A 215 1.69 -18.40 -5.94
C PRO A 215 0.76 -17.79 -4.89
N LEU A 216 -0.01 -16.77 -5.28
CA LEU A 216 -0.96 -16.11 -4.40
C LEU A 216 -2.18 -17.02 -4.14
N ILE A 217 -2.71 -17.66 -5.18
CA ILE A 217 -3.81 -18.62 -5.05
C ILE A 217 -3.42 -19.80 -4.16
N GLU A 218 -2.22 -20.37 -4.32
CA GLU A 218 -1.75 -21.47 -3.47
C GLU A 218 -1.62 -21.02 -2.00
N LYS A 219 -1.10 -19.81 -1.74
CA LYS A 219 -1.05 -19.28 -0.38
C LYS A 219 -2.45 -19.06 0.20
N LEU A 220 -3.42 -18.57 -0.58
CA LEU A 220 -4.80 -18.42 -0.13
C LEU A 220 -5.45 -19.78 0.19
N LYS A 221 -5.15 -20.84 -0.57
CA LYS A 221 -5.63 -22.20 -0.27
C LYS A 221 -5.04 -22.77 1.02
N GLU A 222 -3.78 -22.47 1.33
CA GLU A 222 -3.15 -22.83 2.60
C GLU A 222 -3.86 -22.10 3.75
N LEU A 223 -3.97 -20.78 3.66
CA LEU A 223 -4.56 -19.94 4.68
C LEU A 223 -6.04 -20.26 4.89
N GLN A 224 -6.79 -20.58 3.82
CA GLN A 224 -8.19 -21.03 3.93
C GLN A 224 -8.35 -22.28 4.80
N LYS A 225 -7.37 -23.18 4.83
CA LYS A 225 -7.40 -24.38 5.68
C LYS A 225 -7.00 -24.07 7.11
N GLU A 226 -6.08 -23.14 7.30
CA GLU A 226 -5.54 -22.76 8.61
C GLU A 226 -6.48 -21.82 9.39
N TYR A 227 -7.07 -20.85 8.69
CA TYR A 227 -7.91 -19.78 9.23
C TYR A 227 -9.31 -19.76 8.60
N PRO A 228 -10.07 -20.87 8.57
CA PRO A 228 -11.34 -20.95 7.83
C PRO A 228 -12.42 -19.98 8.33
N GLU A 229 -12.43 -19.67 9.63
CA GLU A 229 -13.43 -18.77 10.24
C GLU A 229 -13.01 -17.30 10.27
N TYR A 230 -11.75 -16.99 9.91
CA TYR A 230 -11.26 -15.63 9.82
C TYR A 230 -11.84 -14.97 8.58
N TYR A 231 -11.87 -13.65 8.58
CA TYR A 231 -12.25 -12.84 7.43
C TYR A 231 -11.06 -12.64 6.52
N ILE A 232 -11.28 -12.60 5.22
CA ILE A 232 -10.39 -11.98 4.25
C ILE A 232 -11.00 -10.64 3.85
N THR A 233 -10.21 -9.59 3.91
CA THR A 233 -10.61 -8.23 3.53
C THR A 233 -9.64 -7.69 2.49
N VAL A 234 -10.17 -7.15 1.40
CA VAL A 234 -9.40 -6.47 0.36
C VAL A 234 -9.16 -5.03 0.76
N LEU A 235 -7.92 -4.57 0.72
CA LEU A 235 -7.50 -3.20 1.01
C LEU A 235 -6.79 -2.59 -0.20
N ASP A 236 -7.05 -1.32 -0.48
CA ASP A 236 -6.29 -0.48 -1.40
C ASP A 236 -5.36 0.42 -0.58
N CYS A 237 -4.08 0.05 -0.57
CA CYS A 237 -3.03 0.72 0.19
C CYS A 237 -2.29 1.74 -0.67
N HIS A 238 -1.79 2.79 -0.03
CA HIS A 238 -0.97 3.84 -0.62
C HIS A 238 0.40 3.93 0.06
N VAL A 239 1.44 4.21 -0.74
CA VAL A 239 2.80 4.67 -0.32
C VAL A 239 3.14 5.99 -1.00
#